data_AF-A0A316N2P0-F1
#
_entry.id   AF-A0A316N2P0-F1
#
_cell.length_a   1.000
_cell.length_b   1.000
_cell.length_c   1.000
_cell.angle_alpha   90.00
_cell.angle_beta   90.00
_cell.angle_gamma   90.00
#
_symmetry.space_group_name_H-M   'P 1'
#
loop_
_entity.id
_entity.type
_entity.pdbx_description
1 polymer ?
#
loop_
_entity_poly.entity_id
_entity_poly.type
_entity_poly.pdbx_seq_one_letter_code
_entity_poly.pdbx_strand_id
1 'polypeptide(L)'
;MNTFLPPAGGYRKLKAFHLSEIILDLTMIFAEKFVRQGSRTRDQIEQAARSGKQNIAEGSEASRTSKETEIKLTNVAKASLEELLLDYEDYLRQHKLSQWNKSHPRTIKLREYLKSPEFEKAPTRFATGLNAEEYCNLCITLINQTTYLLRKLIERQQHQFLEQGGIKEQMYRARINYRNNGCQTCQTCQTRPTRPKGQNDSGRN
;
A
#
# COMPACT_ATOMS: atom_id res chain seq x y z
N MET A 1 4.64 -12.13 -24.71
CA MET A 1 5.86 -11.38 -24.32
C MET A 1 6.24 -11.81 -22.91
N ASN A 2 7.42 -12.40 -22.71
CA ASN A 2 7.90 -12.71 -21.35
C ASN A 2 8.43 -11.42 -20.72
N THR A 3 7.65 -10.84 -19.81
CA THR A 3 8.07 -9.69 -19.01
C THR A 3 8.73 -10.20 -17.72
N PHE A 4 9.82 -9.56 -17.30
CA PHE A 4 10.45 -9.84 -16.00
C PHE A 4 9.73 -9.13 -14.84
N LEU A 5 8.82 -8.21 -15.16
CA LEU A 5 8.01 -7.51 -14.16
C LEU A 5 6.91 -8.43 -13.63
N PRO A 6 6.77 -8.59 -12.30
CA PRO A 6 5.71 -9.41 -11.74
C PRO A 6 4.33 -8.79 -12.01
N PRO A 7 3.27 -9.60 -12.17
CA PRO A 7 1.91 -9.11 -12.27
C PRO A 7 1.48 -8.44 -10.95
N ALA A 8 0.90 -7.24 -11.04
CA ALA A 8 0.33 -6.56 -9.87
C ALA A 8 -1.13 -6.96 -9.66
N GLY A 9 -1.52 -7.23 -8.41
CA GLY A 9 -2.89 -7.61 -8.04
C GLY A 9 -3.91 -6.46 -8.12
N GLY A 10 -3.43 -5.22 -8.22
CA GLY A 10 -4.23 -3.98 -8.30
C GLY A 10 -4.84 -3.57 -6.96
N TYR A 11 -4.73 -2.29 -6.60
CA TYR A 11 -5.23 -1.77 -5.32
C TYR A 11 -6.75 -1.89 -5.15
N ARG A 12 -7.51 -1.87 -6.25
CA ARG A 12 -8.98 -1.97 -6.26
C ARG A 12 -9.52 -3.28 -5.70
N LYS A 13 -8.67 -4.27 -5.39
CA LYS A 13 -9.08 -5.51 -4.71
C LYS A 13 -8.70 -5.55 -3.23
N LEU A 14 -7.94 -4.56 -2.76
CA LEU A 14 -7.50 -4.50 -1.36
C LEU A 14 -8.67 -4.06 -0.49
N LYS A 15 -8.99 -4.83 0.57
CA LYS A 15 -10.00 -4.42 1.56
C LYS A 15 -9.59 -3.12 2.25
N ALA A 16 -8.30 -2.91 2.52
CA ALA A 16 -7.77 -1.66 3.07
C ALA A 16 -8.07 -0.45 2.17
N PHE A 17 -7.99 -0.61 0.85
CA PHE A 17 -8.32 0.46 -0.10
C PHE A 17 -9.81 0.80 -0.05
N HIS A 18 -10.70 -0.20 -0.14
CA HIS A 18 -12.14 0.03 -0.05
C HIS A 18 -12.56 0.67 1.28
N LEU A 19 -12.00 0.21 2.40
CA LEU A 19 -12.29 0.85 3.69
C LEU A 19 -11.76 2.28 3.76
N SER A 20 -10.61 2.58 3.13
CA SER A 20 -10.11 3.96 3.04
C SER A 20 -10.98 4.87 2.17
N GLU A 21 -11.64 4.33 1.14
CA GLU A 21 -12.66 5.05 0.36
C GLU A 21 -13.87 5.39 1.22
N ILE A 22 -14.38 4.40 1.96
CA ILE A 22 -15.50 4.60 2.88
C ILE A 22 -15.16 5.61 3.97
N ILE A 23 -13.94 5.53 4.54
CA ILE A 23 -13.46 6.50 5.52
C ILE A 23 -13.45 7.90 4.91
N LEU A 24 -12.93 8.09 3.70
CA LEU A 24 -12.95 9.38 3.02
C LEU A 24 -14.37 9.92 2.89
N ASP A 25 -15.31 9.14 2.35
CA ASP A 25 -16.69 9.59 2.15
C ASP A 25 -17.36 9.98 3.47
N LEU A 26 -17.17 9.17 4.52
CA LEU A 26 -17.65 9.47 5.86
C LEU A 26 -16.98 10.71 6.45
N THR A 27 -15.69 10.92 6.22
CA THR A 27 -14.97 12.12 6.69
C THR A 27 -15.47 13.38 6.01
N MET A 28 -15.76 13.36 4.71
CA MET A 28 -16.33 14.52 4.00
C MET A 28 -17.69 14.92 4.59
N ILE A 29 -18.57 13.94 4.84
CA ILE A 29 -19.88 14.18 5.46
C ILE A 29 -19.73 14.69 6.91
N PHE A 30 -18.81 14.13 7.69
CA PHE A 30 -18.52 14.59 9.04
C PHE A 30 -18.03 16.05 9.06
N ALA A 31 -17.07 16.35 8.18
CA ALA A 31 -16.47 17.67 8.03
C ALA A 31 -17.51 18.73 7.66
N GLU A 32 -18.43 18.39 6.76
CA GLU A 32 -19.55 19.26 6.38
C GLU A 32 -20.50 19.52 7.55
N LYS A 33 -20.84 18.48 8.33
CA LYS A 33 -21.87 18.56 9.36
C LYS A 33 -21.38 19.14 10.69
N PHE A 34 -20.16 18.83 11.09
CA PHE A 34 -19.69 19.00 12.47
C PHE A 34 -18.48 19.91 12.62
N VAL A 35 -17.82 20.27 11.51
CA VAL A 35 -16.60 21.08 11.53
C VAL A 35 -16.85 22.39 10.81
N ARG A 36 -16.41 23.49 11.44
CA ARG A 36 -16.60 24.85 10.91
C ARG A 36 -16.06 24.96 9.48
N GLN A 37 -16.90 25.42 8.56
CA GLN A 37 -16.52 25.68 7.17
C GLN A 37 -15.36 26.69 7.09
N GLY A 38 -14.36 26.39 6.27
CA GLY A 38 -13.16 27.22 6.09
C GLY A 38 -12.19 27.21 7.27
N SER A 39 -12.38 26.32 8.25
CA SER A 39 -11.43 26.15 9.34
C SER A 39 -10.24 25.29 8.93
N ARG A 40 -9.07 25.58 9.51
CA ARG A 40 -7.87 24.75 9.29
C ARG A 40 -8.07 23.29 9.69
N THR A 41 -8.84 23.04 10.75
CA THR A 41 -9.22 21.69 11.19
C THR A 41 -9.96 20.93 10.11
N ARG A 42 -10.89 21.59 9.41
CA ARG A 42 -11.63 20.97 8.29
C ARG A 42 -10.68 20.54 7.18
N ASP A 43 -9.76 21.42 6.77
CA ASP A 43 -8.78 21.09 5.73
C ASP A 43 -7.88 19.91 6.14
N GLN A 44 -7.48 19.86 7.41
CA GLN A 44 -6.61 18.81 7.94
C GLN A 44 -7.28 17.44 7.92
N ILE A 45 -8.51 17.31 8.42
CA ILE A 45 -9.21 16.02 8.44
C ILE A 45 -9.53 15.51 7.03
N GLU A 46 -9.97 16.40 6.13
CA GLU A 46 -10.28 16.04 4.74
C GLU A 46 -9.00 15.59 4.01
N GLN A 47 -7.88 16.29 4.24
CA GLN A 47 -6.60 15.96 3.62
C GLN A 47 -6.00 14.67 4.18
N ALA A 48 -6.09 14.41 5.48
CA ALA A 48 -5.61 13.17 6.09
C ALA A 48 -6.34 11.94 5.51
N ALA A 49 -7.68 12.02 5.40
CA ALA A 49 -8.49 10.98 4.78
C ALA A 49 -8.13 10.75 3.30
N ARG A 50 -7.98 11.84 2.53
CA ARG A 50 -7.59 11.76 1.11
C ARG A 50 -6.19 11.15 0.95
N SER A 51 -5.23 11.60 1.74
CA SER A 51 -3.85 11.11 1.73
C SER A 51 -3.79 9.62 2.04
N GLY A 52 -4.56 9.16 3.03
CA GLY A 52 -4.67 7.74 3.39
C GLY A 52 -5.05 6.87 2.19
N LYS A 53 -6.12 7.23 1.47
CA LYS A 53 -6.56 6.51 0.26
C LYS A 53 -5.54 6.59 -0.88
N GLN A 54 -5.05 7.80 -1.19
CA GLN A 54 -4.19 8.02 -2.36
C GLN A 54 -2.88 7.24 -2.27
N ASN A 55 -2.24 7.25 -1.10
CA ASN A 55 -0.98 6.55 -0.90
C ASN A 55 -1.10 5.01 -1.05
N ILE A 56 -2.27 4.42 -0.77
CA ILE A 56 -2.52 2.99 -1.03
C ILE A 56 -2.52 2.71 -2.54
N ALA A 57 -3.21 3.55 -3.31
CA ALA A 57 -3.27 3.42 -4.77
C ALA A 57 -1.91 3.64 -5.41
N GLU A 58 -1.23 4.73 -5.05
CA GLU A 58 0.09 5.08 -5.57
C GLU A 58 1.15 4.02 -5.20
N GLY A 59 1.14 3.53 -3.96
CA GLY A 59 2.00 2.43 -3.53
C GLY A 59 1.80 1.16 -4.35
N SER A 60 0.54 0.78 -4.59
CA SER A 60 0.22 -0.38 -5.41
C SER A 60 0.63 -0.20 -6.88
N GLU A 61 0.49 0.99 -7.47
CA GLU A 61 0.92 1.22 -8.86
C GLU A 61 2.46 1.20 -8.97
N ALA A 62 3.15 1.73 -7.96
CA ALA A 62 4.62 1.69 -7.87
C ALA A 62 5.16 0.27 -7.64
N SER A 63 4.36 -0.67 -7.12
CA SER A 63 4.79 -2.04 -6.76
C SER A 63 5.50 -2.81 -7.89
N ARG A 64 5.17 -2.49 -9.15
CA ARG A 64 5.77 -3.10 -10.34
C ARG A 64 7.21 -2.64 -10.55
N THR A 65 7.53 -1.41 -10.19
CA THR A 65 8.81 -0.77 -10.50
C THR A 65 9.66 -0.55 -9.25
N SER A 66 9.06 -0.45 -8.06
CA SER A 66 9.76 -0.21 -6.81
C SER A 66 8.97 -0.74 -5.62
N LYS A 67 9.41 -1.89 -5.09
CA LYS A 67 8.91 -2.45 -3.83
C LYS A 67 9.23 -1.56 -2.62
N GLU A 68 10.35 -0.84 -2.67
CA GLU A 68 10.70 0.15 -1.65
C GLU A 68 9.67 1.29 -1.61
N THR A 69 9.29 1.82 -2.77
CA THR A 69 8.28 2.87 -2.89
C THR A 69 6.90 2.36 -2.46
N GLU A 70 6.53 1.14 -2.84
CA GLU A 70 5.29 0.50 -2.39
C GLU A 70 5.19 0.45 -0.85
N ILE A 71 6.25 -0.03 -0.18
CA ILE A 71 6.29 -0.12 1.29
C ILE A 71 6.21 1.27 1.92
N LYS A 72 6.99 2.23 1.40
CA LYS A 72 7.00 3.62 1.91
C LYS A 72 5.62 4.27 1.80
N LEU A 73 4.98 4.21 0.64
CA LEU A 73 3.66 4.80 0.43
C LEU A 73 2.58 4.08 1.25
N THR A 74 2.64 2.75 1.37
CA THR A 74 1.72 2.03 2.26
C THR A 74 1.89 2.46 3.73
N ASN A 75 3.12 2.77 4.16
CA ASN A 75 3.37 3.32 5.49
C ASN A 75 2.89 4.77 5.64
N VAL A 76 3.01 5.62 4.61
CA VAL A 76 2.42 6.97 4.61
C VAL A 76 0.90 6.90 4.69
N ALA A 77 0.25 6.00 3.95
CA ALA A 77 -1.19 5.77 4.07
C ALA A 77 -1.62 5.43 5.50
N LYS A 78 -0.88 4.52 6.16
CA LYS A 78 -1.11 4.18 7.56
C LYS A 78 -0.96 5.40 8.47
N ALA A 79 0.10 6.18 8.30
CA ALA A 79 0.35 7.38 9.10
C ALA A 79 -0.76 8.42 8.93
N SER A 80 -1.21 8.69 7.70
CA SER A 80 -2.33 9.62 7.46
C SER A 80 -3.64 9.16 8.11
N LEU A 81 -3.91 7.85 8.17
CA LEU A 81 -5.08 7.36 8.91
C LEU A 81 -4.89 7.42 10.43
N GLU A 82 -3.66 7.29 10.94
CA GLU A 82 -3.36 7.52 12.36
C GLU A 82 -3.48 9.02 12.74
N GLU A 83 -3.13 9.95 11.85
CA GLU A 83 -3.41 11.37 12.04
C GLU A 83 -4.93 11.63 12.10
N LEU A 84 -5.68 11.10 11.14
CA LEU A 84 -7.13 11.22 11.13
C LEU A 84 -7.80 10.58 12.37
N LEU A 85 -7.22 9.49 12.89
CA LEU A 85 -7.68 8.88 14.15
C LEU A 85 -7.59 9.89 15.30
N LEU A 86 -6.45 10.55 15.44
CA LEU A 86 -6.21 11.56 16.48
C LEU A 86 -7.17 12.73 16.33
N ASP A 87 -7.47 13.17 15.10
CA ASP A 87 -8.44 14.24 14.86
C ASP A 87 -9.84 13.89 15.40
N TYR A 88 -10.30 12.63 15.23
CA TYR A 88 -11.58 12.19 15.78
C TYR A 88 -11.55 12.06 17.32
N GLU A 89 -10.45 11.57 17.89
CA GLU A 89 -10.28 11.48 19.34
C GLU A 89 -10.23 12.88 19.99
N ASP A 90 -9.55 13.82 19.34
CA ASP A 90 -9.49 15.21 19.75
C ASP A 90 -10.85 15.88 19.66
N TYR A 91 -11.63 15.63 18.60
CA TYR A 91 -13.00 16.12 18.50
C TYR A 91 -13.85 15.64 19.68
N LEU A 92 -13.82 14.35 19.99
CA LEU A 92 -14.56 13.80 21.14
C LEU A 92 -14.14 14.48 22.45
N ARG A 93 -12.83 14.62 22.68
CA ARG A 93 -12.26 15.22 23.89
C ARG A 93 -12.64 16.70 24.04
N GLN A 94 -12.52 17.48 22.98
CA GLN A 94 -12.81 18.92 22.99
C GLN A 94 -14.31 19.20 23.19
N HIS A 95 -15.17 18.32 22.70
CA HIS A 95 -16.63 18.44 22.82
C HIS A 95 -17.23 17.70 24.03
N LYS A 96 -16.39 17.10 24.91
CA LYS A 96 -16.82 16.32 26.09
C LYS A 96 -17.74 15.15 25.74
N LEU A 97 -17.46 14.47 24.62
CA LEU A 97 -18.18 13.30 24.13
C LEU A 97 -17.42 12.01 24.49
N SER A 98 -18.15 10.89 24.59
CA SER A 98 -17.58 9.63 25.05
C SER A 98 -16.90 8.87 23.92
N GLN A 99 -15.63 8.51 24.10
CA GLN A 99 -14.97 7.51 23.27
C GLN A 99 -15.33 6.10 23.77
N TRP A 100 -15.81 5.25 22.85
CA TRP A 100 -16.21 3.89 23.16
C TRP A 100 -15.00 2.96 23.07
N ASN A 101 -14.65 2.35 24.20
CA ASN A 101 -13.59 1.35 24.23
C ASN A 101 -14.00 0.04 23.52
N LYS A 102 -13.07 -0.93 23.48
CA LYS A 102 -13.25 -2.21 22.77
C LYS A 102 -14.35 -3.11 23.36
N SER A 103 -14.70 -2.95 24.64
CA SER A 103 -15.72 -3.74 25.34
C SER A 103 -17.07 -3.04 25.44
N HIS A 104 -17.17 -1.79 24.97
CA HIS A 104 -18.42 -1.04 24.99
C HIS A 104 -19.48 -1.75 24.12
N PRO A 105 -20.73 -1.93 24.62
CA PRO A 105 -21.77 -2.67 23.89
C PRO A 105 -22.04 -2.12 22.48
N ARG A 106 -21.99 -0.80 22.31
CA ARG A 106 -22.15 -0.18 20.97
C ARG A 106 -20.96 -0.48 20.06
N THR A 107 -19.73 -0.56 20.58
CA THR A 107 -18.55 -0.94 19.79
C THR A 107 -18.65 -2.38 19.29
N ILE A 108 -19.16 -3.29 20.11
CA ILE A 108 -19.37 -4.70 19.73
C ILE A 108 -20.37 -4.78 18.57
N LYS A 109 -21.56 -4.20 18.73
CA LYS A 109 -22.60 -4.15 17.68
C LYS A 109 -22.12 -3.45 16.41
N LEU A 110 -21.38 -2.36 16.56
CA LEU A 110 -20.80 -1.64 15.43
C LEU A 110 -19.84 -2.54 14.64
N ARG A 111 -18.95 -3.29 15.32
CA ARG A 111 -18.03 -4.21 14.63
C ARG A 111 -18.74 -5.33 13.89
N GLU A 112 -19.87 -5.82 14.40
CA GLU A 112 -20.72 -6.79 13.71
C GLU A 112 -21.35 -6.16 12.46
N TYR A 113 -21.92 -4.95 12.59
CA TYR A 113 -22.49 -4.21 11.47
C TYR A 113 -21.44 -3.92 10.38
N LEU A 114 -20.22 -3.51 10.73
CA LEU A 114 -19.17 -3.23 9.75
C LEU A 114 -18.72 -4.46 8.94
N LYS A 115 -19.01 -5.67 9.42
CA LYS A 115 -18.76 -6.94 8.70
C LYS A 115 -19.95 -7.37 7.83
N SER A 116 -21.08 -6.70 7.95
CA SER A 116 -22.33 -7.10 7.32
C SER A 116 -22.35 -6.72 5.83
N PRO A 117 -23.01 -7.52 4.95
CA PRO A 117 -23.25 -7.15 3.56
C PRO A 117 -24.02 -5.83 3.41
N GLU A 118 -24.84 -5.48 4.40
CA GLU A 118 -25.61 -4.25 4.44
C GLU A 118 -24.70 -3.03 4.47
N PHE A 119 -23.66 -3.06 5.32
CA PHE A 119 -22.68 -1.99 5.39
C PHE A 119 -21.88 -1.87 4.09
N GLU A 120 -21.47 -3.01 3.52
CA GLU A 120 -20.69 -3.01 2.26
C GLU A 120 -21.47 -2.43 1.08
N LYS A 121 -22.79 -2.66 1.02
CA LYS A 121 -23.66 -2.11 -0.04
C LYS A 121 -23.97 -0.63 0.14
N ALA A 122 -24.08 -0.15 1.39
CA ALA A 122 -24.52 1.21 1.67
C ALA A 122 -23.80 1.81 2.91
N PRO A 123 -22.48 2.06 2.82
CA PRO A 123 -21.65 2.42 3.97
C PRO A 123 -22.03 3.78 4.59
N THR A 124 -22.58 4.70 3.80
CA THR A 124 -23.00 6.04 4.24
C THR A 124 -24.49 6.11 4.61
N ARG A 125 -25.24 5.00 4.56
CA ARG A 125 -26.70 4.96 4.75
C ARG A 125 -27.19 5.69 6.00
N PHE A 126 -26.46 5.55 7.11
CA PHE A 126 -26.82 6.14 8.39
C PHE A 126 -26.07 7.42 8.72
N ALA A 127 -25.10 7.84 7.89
CA ALA A 127 -24.16 8.91 8.20
C ALA A 127 -24.87 10.23 8.56
N THR A 128 -25.93 10.59 7.84
CA THR A 128 -26.67 11.84 8.07
C THR A 128 -27.43 11.83 9.42
N GLY A 129 -27.84 10.67 9.92
CA GLY A 129 -28.61 10.52 11.15
C GLY A 129 -27.79 10.41 12.44
N LEU A 130 -26.48 10.11 12.33
CA LEU A 130 -25.62 9.96 13.51
C LEU A 130 -25.38 11.32 14.18
N ASN A 131 -25.37 11.32 15.52
CA ASN A 131 -24.82 12.44 16.27
C ASN A 131 -23.27 12.43 16.23
N ALA A 132 -22.63 13.50 16.70
CA ALA A 132 -21.18 13.64 16.64
C ALA A 132 -20.43 12.51 17.37
N GLU A 133 -20.91 12.08 18.54
CA GLU A 133 -20.27 11.00 19.32
C GLU A 133 -20.31 9.68 18.55
N GLU A 134 -21.48 9.31 18.04
CA GLU A 134 -21.67 8.08 17.27
C GLU A 134 -20.84 8.08 15.99
N TYR A 135 -20.76 9.25 15.33
CA TYR A 135 -19.99 9.42 14.10
C TYR A 135 -18.49 9.25 14.33
N CYS A 136 -17.93 9.94 15.33
CA CYS A 136 -16.52 9.81 15.69
C CYS A 136 -16.18 8.36 16.04
N ASN A 137 -17.01 7.68 16.83
CA ASN A 137 -16.77 6.28 17.21
C ASN A 137 -16.89 5.29 16.02
N LEU A 138 -17.77 5.57 15.06
CA LEU A 138 -17.82 4.86 13.78
C LEU A 138 -16.49 4.99 13.03
N CYS A 139 -16.03 6.23 12.80
CA CYS A 139 -14.79 6.49 12.07
C CYS A 139 -13.57 5.91 12.78
N ILE A 140 -13.44 6.10 14.09
CA ILE A 140 -12.38 5.51 14.93
C ILE A 140 -12.34 3.99 14.75
N THR A 141 -13.50 3.33 14.75
CA THR A 141 -13.55 1.86 14.60
C THR A 141 -13.10 1.42 13.21
N LEU A 142 -13.55 2.11 12.16
CA LEU A 142 -13.15 1.84 10.77
C LEU A 142 -11.65 2.08 10.54
N ILE A 143 -11.13 3.18 11.07
CA ILE A 143 -9.71 3.54 10.96
C ILE A 143 -8.85 2.48 11.65
N ASN A 144 -9.20 2.05 12.86
CA ASN A 144 -8.48 0.99 13.57
C ASN A 144 -8.45 -0.34 12.80
N GLN A 145 -9.55 -0.71 12.13
CA GLN A 145 -9.58 -1.89 11.28
C GLN A 145 -8.69 -1.71 10.04
N THR A 146 -8.74 -0.54 9.43
CA THR A 146 -7.98 -0.23 8.21
C THR A 146 -6.48 -0.16 8.48
N THR A 147 -6.05 0.49 9.56
CA THR A 147 -4.63 0.55 9.96
C THR A 147 -4.08 -0.82 10.35
N TYR A 148 -4.89 -1.70 10.92
CA TYR A 148 -4.53 -3.11 11.11
C TYR A 148 -4.27 -3.83 9.78
N LEU A 149 -5.16 -3.67 8.79
CA LEU A 149 -4.98 -4.25 7.46
C LEU A 149 -3.74 -3.69 6.74
N LEU A 150 -3.48 -2.38 6.88
CA LEU A 150 -2.28 -1.74 6.31
C LEU A 150 -1.00 -2.27 6.95
N ARG A 151 -0.97 -2.49 8.27
CA ARG A 151 0.15 -3.16 8.93
C ARG A 151 0.43 -4.54 8.35
N LYS A 152 -0.61 -5.35 8.17
CA LYS A 152 -0.49 -6.68 7.54
C LYS A 152 -0.05 -6.62 6.08
N LEU A 153 -0.48 -5.60 5.35
CA LEU A 153 -0.03 -5.37 3.98
C LEU A 153 1.46 -5.01 3.93
N ILE A 154 1.94 -4.13 4.81
CA ILE A 154 3.35 -3.76 4.93
C ILE A 154 4.21 -4.98 5.27
N GLU A 155 3.82 -5.78 6.27
CA GLU A 155 4.51 -7.04 6.63
C GLU A 155 4.66 -7.96 5.40
N ARG A 156 3.59 -8.11 4.60
CA ARG A 156 3.62 -8.93 3.38
C ARG A 156 4.52 -8.34 2.30
N GLN A 157 4.48 -7.03 2.09
CA GLN A 157 5.34 -6.35 1.11
C GLN A 157 6.82 -6.48 1.48
N GLN A 158 7.15 -6.36 2.77
CA GLN A 158 8.51 -6.60 3.29
C GLN A 158 8.97 -8.03 3.04
N HIS A 159 8.11 -9.03 3.31
CA HIS A 159 8.42 -10.42 3.00
C HIS A 159 8.70 -10.64 1.52
N GLN A 160 7.85 -10.11 0.64
CA GLN A 160 8.06 -10.19 -0.81
C GLN A 160 9.37 -9.52 -1.25
N PHE A 161 9.74 -8.41 -0.62
CA PHE A 161 11.01 -7.74 -0.89
C PHE A 161 12.20 -8.62 -0.52
N LEU A 162 12.16 -9.28 0.64
CA LEU A 162 13.22 -10.20 1.07
C LEU A 162 13.34 -11.43 0.15
N GLU A 163 12.22 -11.99 -0.32
CA GLU A 163 12.21 -13.17 -1.19
C GLU A 163 12.65 -12.86 -2.63
N GLN A 164 12.18 -11.75 -3.19
CA GLN A 164 12.28 -11.47 -4.63
C GLN A 164 13.38 -10.46 -4.96
N GLY A 165 13.90 -9.74 -3.97
CA GLY A 165 14.83 -8.63 -4.15
C GLY A 165 14.18 -7.42 -4.83
N GLY A 166 14.97 -6.36 -5.01
CA GLY A 166 14.53 -5.16 -5.71
C GLY A 166 14.49 -5.32 -7.24
N ILE A 167 13.86 -4.38 -7.94
CA ILE A 167 13.79 -4.41 -9.43
C ILE A 167 15.18 -4.44 -10.08
N LYS A 168 16.18 -3.77 -9.50
CA LYS A 168 17.55 -3.74 -10.04
C LYS A 168 18.16 -5.14 -10.05
N GLU A 169 17.94 -5.90 -8.99
CA GLU A 169 18.42 -7.28 -8.89
C GLU A 169 17.68 -8.18 -9.88
N GLN A 170 16.36 -8.01 -10.03
CA GLN A 170 15.55 -8.75 -10.99
C GLN A 170 15.98 -8.44 -12.44
N MET A 171 16.19 -7.17 -12.78
CA MET A 171 16.70 -6.73 -14.09
C MET A 171 18.10 -7.29 -14.35
N TYR A 172 18.98 -7.27 -13.35
CA TYR A 172 20.31 -7.84 -13.47
C TYR A 172 20.24 -9.35 -13.74
N ARG A 173 19.48 -10.11 -12.95
CA ARG A 173 19.26 -11.56 -13.14
C ARG A 173 18.68 -11.86 -14.52
N ALA A 174 17.65 -11.12 -14.96
CA ALA A 174 17.04 -11.28 -16.27
C ALA A 174 18.04 -11.02 -17.41
N ARG A 175 18.87 -9.98 -17.29
CA ARG A 175 19.93 -9.67 -18.27
C ARG A 175 20.99 -10.76 -18.34
N ILE A 176 21.45 -11.28 -17.21
CA ILE A 176 22.45 -12.36 -17.16
C ILE A 176 21.87 -13.65 -17.78
N ASN A 177 20.63 -14.01 -17.43
CA ASN A 177 19.95 -15.18 -17.99
C ASN A 177 19.78 -15.07 -19.51
N TYR A 178 19.39 -13.91 -20.02
CA TYR A 178 19.29 -13.67 -21.46
C TYR A 178 20.64 -13.86 -22.18
N ARG A 179 21.74 -13.34 -21.60
CA ARG A 179 23.09 -13.52 -22.15
C ARG A 179 23.55 -14.98 -22.14
N ASN A 180 23.31 -15.70 -21.06
CA ASN A 180 23.73 -17.10 -20.93
C ASN A 180 22.94 -18.01 -21.88
N ASN A 181 21.64 -17.78 -22.03
CA ASN A 181 20.78 -18.57 -22.94
C ASN A 181 21.04 -18.23 -24.42
N GLY A 182 21.36 -16.97 -24.74
CA GLY A 182 21.76 -16.58 -26.10
C GLY A 182 23.13 -17.11 -26.54
N CYS A 183 23.96 -17.58 -25.59
CA CYS A 183 25.27 -18.17 -25.89
C CYS A 183 25.16 -19.65 -26.33
N GLN A 184 24.07 -20.35 -26.00
CA GLN A 184 23.88 -21.76 -26.39
C GLN A 184 23.48 -21.94 -27.86
N THR A 185 22.98 -20.89 -28.52
CA THR A 185 22.64 -20.92 -29.97
C THR A 185 23.81 -20.59 -30.89
N CYS A 186 25.00 -20.30 -30.36
CA CYS A 186 26.22 -20.06 -31.15
C CYS A 186 27.24 -21.20 -30.99
N GLN A 187 26.84 -22.44 -31.30
CA GLN A 187 27.78 -23.55 -31.55
C GLN A 187 28.47 -23.42 -32.93
N THR A 188 29.04 -22.26 -33.24
CA THR A 188 29.91 -22.07 -34.42
C THR A 188 31.14 -21.19 -34.16
N CYS A 189 31.37 -20.68 -32.94
CA CYS A 189 32.48 -19.76 -32.67
C CYS A 189 33.70 -20.39 -31.97
N GLN A 190 33.79 -21.73 -31.86
CA GLN A 190 34.98 -22.41 -31.32
C GLN A 190 35.87 -22.98 -32.42
N THR A 191 36.61 -22.12 -33.12
CA THR A 191 37.90 -22.50 -33.71
C THR A 191 38.93 -21.45 -33.34
N ARG A 192 39.66 -21.72 -32.26
CA ARG A 192 40.89 -21.00 -31.92
C ARG A 192 41.96 -21.42 -32.94
N PRO A 193 42.60 -20.52 -33.69
CA PRO A 193 43.71 -20.91 -34.56
C PRO A 193 44.88 -21.36 -33.68
N THR A 194 45.27 -22.62 -33.80
CA THR A 194 46.53 -23.13 -33.24
C THR A 194 47.69 -22.42 -33.92
N ARG A 195 48.48 -21.70 -33.12
CA ARG A 195 49.72 -21.04 -33.55
C ARG A 195 50.73 -22.10 -34.00
N PRO A 196 51.38 -21.99 -35.18
CA PRO A 196 52.38 -22.97 -35.59
C PRO A 196 53.60 -22.88 -34.66
N LYS A 197 54.12 -24.03 -34.25
CA LYS A 197 55.43 -24.14 -33.58
C LYS A 197 56.51 -23.75 -34.58
N GLY A 198 57.24 -22.68 -34.29
CA GLY A 198 58.46 -22.32 -35.01
C GLY A 198 59.49 -23.44 -34.86
N GLN A 199 59.98 -23.92 -36.00
CA GLN A 199 61.11 -24.84 -36.09
C GLN A 199 62.36 -24.12 -35.58
N ASN A 200 63.14 -24.83 -34.77
CA ASN A 200 64.53 -24.51 -34.53
C ASN A 200 65.26 -24.54 -35.87
N ASP A 201 66.01 -23.48 -36.18
CA ASP A 201 67.10 -23.61 -37.14
C ASP A 201 68.40 -23.11 -36.53
N SER A 202 69.38 -23.99 -36.67
CA SER A 202 70.73 -23.98 -36.15
C SER A 202 71.71 -23.44 -37.18
N GLY A 203 72.67 -22.62 -36.77
CA GLY A 203 73.88 -22.29 -37.56
C GLY A 203 74.40 -20.89 -37.23
N ARG A 204 75.56 -20.74 -36.56
CA ARG A 204 76.91 -20.56 -37.17
C ARG A 204 76.91 -19.44 -38.21
N ASN A 205 77.64 -18.33 -38.09
CA ASN A 205 78.92 -18.01 -37.43
C ASN A 205 78.89 -16.56 -36.93
#